data_AF-A0A1W1V7P7-F1
#
_entry.id   AF-A0A1W1V7P7-F1
#
_cell.length_a   1.000
_cell.length_b   1.000
_cell.length_c   1.000
_cell.angle_alpha   90.00
_cell.angle_beta   90.00
_cell.angle_gamma   90.00
#
_symmetry.space_group_name_H-M   'P 1'
#
loop_
_entity.id
_entity.type
_entity.pdbx_description
1 polymer ?
#
loop_
_entity_poly.entity_id
_entity_poly.type
_entity_poly.pdbx_seq_one_letter_code
_entity_poly.pdbx_strand_id
1 'polypeptide(L)' 'MSREERLQQVLKTFVDTLNDFAEGRHSPEVHAATIRRLLAEVHALKAAGAGPQAISTVSFVA' A
#
# COMPACT_ATOMS: atom_id res chain seq x y z
N MET A 1 -1.98 4.33 -17.30
CA MET A 1 -1.61 3.19 -16.44
C MET A 1 -2.87 2.67 -15.79
N SER A 2 -3.11 1.36 -15.87
CA SER A 2 -4.25 0.68 -15.28
C SER A 2 -4.05 0.46 -13.78
N ARG A 3 -5.13 0.14 -13.06
CA ARG A 3 -5.08 -0.21 -11.63
C ARG A 3 -4.17 -1.41 -11.38
N GLU A 4 -4.21 -2.41 -12.25
CA GLU A 4 -3.40 -3.62 -12.16
C GLU A 4 -1.92 -3.32 -12.37
N GLU A 5 -1.57 -2.56 -13.41
CA GLU A 5 -0.20 -2.12 -13.66
C GLU A 5 0.34 -1.32 -12.46
N ARG A 6 -0.49 -0.46 -11.87
CA ARG A 6 -0.11 0.33 -10.69
C ARG A 6 0.13 -0.55 -9.46
N LEU A 7 -0.73 -1.55 -9.22
CA LEU A 7 -0.55 -2.50 -8.13
C LEU A 7 0.73 -3.32 -8.31
N GLN A 8 1.02 -3.78 -9.53
CA GLN A 8 2.27 -4.48 -9.86
C GLN A 8 3.49 -3.61 -9.57
N GLN A 9 3.43 -2.32 -9.90
CA GLN A 9 4.51 -1.38 -9.59
C GLN A 9 4.72 -1.22 -8.08
N VAL A 10 3.63 -1.08 -7.30
CA VAL A 10 3.70 -0.99 -5.84
C VAL A 10 4.32 -2.25 -5.22
N LEU A 11 3.91 -3.44 -5.69
CA LEU A 11 4.48 -4.71 -5.24
C LEU A 11 5.97 -4.82 -5.57
N LYS A 12 6.37 -4.41 -6.77
CA LYS A 12 7.79 -4.38 -7.15
C LYS A 12 8.60 -3.48 -6.22
N THR A 13 8.15 -2.24 -6.00
CA THR A 13 8.86 -1.29 -5.11
C THR A 13 8.91 -1.80 -3.67
N PHE A 14 7.87 -2.49 -3.20
CA PHE A 14 7.88 -3.11 -1.87
C PHE A 14 8.97 -4.18 -1.75
N VAL A 15 9.07 -5.09 -2.73
CA VAL A 15 10.13 -6.13 -2.76
C VAL A 15 11.51 -5.50 -2.83
N ASP A 16 11.70 -4.49 -3.69
CA ASP A 16 12.98 -3.78 -3.82
C ASP A 16 13.39 -3.13 -2.48
N THR A 17 12.44 -2.52 -1.76
CA THR A 17 12.68 -1.91 -0.44
C THR A 17 13.11 -2.95 0.60
N LEU A 18 12.49 -4.14 0.60
CA LEU A 18 12.88 -5.21 1.52
C LEU A 18 14.26 -5.79 1.21
N ASN A 19 14.62 -5.90 -0.07
CA ASN A 19 15.94 -6.31 -0.49
C ASN A 19 17.00 -5.27 -0.08
N ASP A 20 16.74 -3.98 -0.32
CA ASP A 20 17.63 -2.89 0.11
C ASP A 20 17.84 -2.90 1.63
N PHE A 21 16.79 -3.16 2.41
CA PHE A 21 16.88 -3.30 3.86
C PHE A 21 17.73 -4.52 4.27
N ALA A 22 17.52 -5.67 3.64
CA ALA A 22 18.29 -6.89 3.91
C ALA A 22 19.78 -6.74 3.56
N GLU A 23 20.08 -5.95 2.54
CA GLU A 23 21.44 -5.59 2.13
C GLU A 23 22.08 -4.49 3.00
N GLY A 24 21.34 -3.94 3.97
CA GLY A 24 21.83 -2.87 4.83
C GLY A 24 22.02 -1.53 4.12
N ARG A 25 21.35 -1.34 2.96
CA ARG A 25 21.33 -0.05 2.25
C ARG A 25 20.33 0.87 2.96
N HIS A 26 20.66 2.16 3.07
CA HIS A 26 19.83 3.18 3.73
C HIS A 26 19.53 2.90 5.22
N SER A 27 18.88 3.86 5.89
CA SER A 27 18.49 3.70 7.28
C SER A 27 17.12 3.01 7.40
N PRO A 28 16.84 2.29 8.50
CA PRO A 28 15.54 1.67 8.75
C PRO A 28 14.34 2.63 8.63
N GLU A 29 14.54 3.91 8.97
CA GLU A 29 13.51 4.95 8.90
C GLU A 29 13.11 5.25 7.46
N VAL A 30 14.07 5.22 6.52
CA VAL A 30 13.81 5.41 5.09
C VAL A 30 12.93 4.28 4.57
N HIS A 31 13.25 3.04 4.94
CA HIS A 31 12.45 1.87 4.56
C HIS A 31 11.04 1.94 5.13
N ALA A 32 10.91 2.27 6.41
CA ALA A 32 9.61 2.44 7.05
C ALA A 32 8.75 3.52 6.39
N ALA A 33 9.35 4.65 6.01
CA ALA A 33 8.65 5.73 5.30
C ALA A 33 8.17 5.26 3.91
N THR A 34 9.01 4.55 3.16
CA THR A 34 8.67 4.00 1.84
C THR A 34 7.53 2.99 1.96
N ILE A 35 7.60 2.04 2.89
CA ILE A 35 6.55 1.05 3.11
C ILE A 35 5.22 1.71 3.48
N ARG A 36 5.22 2.71 4.38
CA ARG A 36 4.00 3.46 4.73
C ARG A 36 3.36 4.14 3.52
N ARG A 37 4.18 4.73 2.63
CA ARG A 37 3.70 5.35 1.40
C ARG A 37 3.07 4.32 0.46
N LEU A 38 3.73 3.16 0.27
CA LEU A 38 3.21 2.08 -0.58
C LEU A 38 1.88 1.54 -0.05
N LEU A 39 1.74 1.39 1.27
CA LEU A 39 0.48 0.97 1.89
C LEU A 39 -0.63 1.99 1.67
N ALA A 40 -0.36 3.28 1.86
CA ALA A 40 -1.34 4.34 1.58
C ALA A 40 -1.83 4.29 0.12
N GLU A 41 -0.92 3.98 -0.81
CA GLU A 41 -1.27 3.83 -2.22
C GLU A 41 -2.15 2.61 -2.49
N VAL A 42 -1.88 1.46 -1.87
CA VAL A 42 -2.76 0.28 -1.94
C VAL A 42 -4.16 0.60 -1.39
N HIS A 43 -4.23 1.35 -0.29
CA HIS A 43 -5.52 1.80 0.26
C HIS A 43 -6.29 2.69 -0.72
N ALA A 44 -5.61 3.62 -1.39
CA ALA A 44 -6.23 4.46 -2.42
C ALA A 44 -6.72 3.63 -3.62
N LEU A 45 -5.91 2.66 -4.08
CA LEU A 45 -6.29 1.75 -5.17
C LEU A 45 -7.46 0.83 -4.78
N LYS A 46 -7.57 0.44 -3.51
CA LYS A 46 -8.71 -0.31 -2.98
C LYS A 46 -9.97 0.55 -2.96
N ALA A 47 -9.88 1.78 -2.45
CA ALA A 47 -11.00 2.71 -2.38
C ALA A 47 -11.51 3.09 -3.79
N ALA A 48 -10.62 3.33 -4.75
CA ALA A 48 -10.99 3.62 -6.14
C ALA A 48 -11.67 2.42 -6.84
N GLY A 49 -11.40 1.19 -6.40
CA GLY A 49 -12.06 -0.02 -6.89
C GLY A 49 -13.35 -0.38 -6.17
N ALA A 50 -13.59 0.21 -4.99
CA ALA A 50 -14.85 0.10 -4.27
C ALA A 50 -15.79 1.19 -4.80
N GLY A 51 -16.58 0.85 -5.83
CA GLY A 51 -17.76 1.65 -6.16
C GLY A 51 -18.68 1.83 -4.93
N PRO A 52 -19.70 2.70 -4.98
CA PRO A 52 -20.47 3.23 -3.84
C PRO A 52 -21.23 2.22 -2.93
N GLN A 53 -20.96 0.93 -2.98
CA GLN A 53 -21.66 -0.12 -2.22
C GLN A 53 -20.91 -0.66 -1.00
N ALA A 54 -19.83 -0.04 -0.53
CA ALA A 54 -19.11 -0.50 0.65
C ALA A 54 -19.39 0.31 1.93
N ILE A 55 -20.58 0.93 2.04
CA ILE A 55 -21.07 1.49 3.31
C ILE A 55 -22.06 0.49 3.93
N SER A 56 -21.58 -0.70 4.30
CA SER A 56 -22.30 -1.51 5.29
C SER A 56 -21.91 -1.00 6.66
N THR A 57 -22.75 -0.08 7.13
CA THR A 57 -22.89 0.37 8.51
C THR A 57 -22.73 -0.80 9.48
N VAL A 58 -21.60 -0.87 10.19
CA VAL A 58 -21.55 -1.64 11.44
C VAL A 58 -22.05 -0.71 12.52
N SER A 59 -23.36 -0.79 12.77
CA SER A 59 -24.02 -0.20 13.91
C SER A 59 -23.50 -0.89 15.17
N PHE A 60 -22.73 -0.18 16.00
CA PHE A 60 -22.48 -0.60 17.37
C PHE A 60 -23.73 -0.25 18.19
N VAL A 61 -24.49 -1.27 18.58
CA VAL A 61 -25.53 -1.14 19.59
C VAL A 61 -24.86 -1.17 20.96
N ALA A 62 -25.37 -0.28 21.82
CA ALA A 62 -24.96 0.09 23.18
C ALA A 62 -24.57 -1.04 24.13
#